data_AF-A0A1H7ZLE3-F1
#
_entry.id   AF-A0A1H7ZLE3-F1
#
_cell.length_a   1.000
_cell.length_b   1.000
_cell.length_c   1.000
_cell.angle_alpha   90.00
_cell.angle_beta   90.00
_cell.angle_gamma   90.00
#
_symmetry.space_group_name_H-M   'P 1'
#
loop_
_entity.id
_entity.type
_entity.pdbx_description
1 polymer ?
#
loop_
_entity_poly.entity_id
_entity_poly.type
_entity_poly.pdbx_seq_one_letter_code
_entity_poly.pdbx_strand_id
1 'polypeptide(L)'
;MDQDKQKFIVKEIYDYPKPKDDKRSEGKNHNLYITLFESILLKIFIEKNQTTLNFTKRELWEEMGMINKNYSYGYNNPEFLSELQHNNNKVKQWHINKGFDNSKKELNDITRRALENLQRRKLICYRDDIIIARKDGKYFEVSLDWQIEKVLQCEYEALHELGCNNLKEVIFNHNKKVSMKSYYRLRDRKLKDLLGFDFIYRRYSIICNREYLEKEYDENLSILKKNLNRKIIDSLFRKSEKDFEKNRQDLKHNKTNFIYPNNYVEIQKYIITKILDIDEELIQCFEESLRMEAEMEALDMELFSA
;
A
#
# COMPACT_ATOMS: atom_id res chain seq x y z
N MET A 1 -11.11 55.39 -5.10
CA MET A 1 -11.25 54.62 -3.86
C MET A 1 -10.20 53.53 -3.90
N ASP A 2 -9.17 53.73 -3.10
CA ASP A 2 -7.86 53.10 -3.19
C ASP A 2 -7.88 51.60 -2.92
N GLN A 3 -7.10 50.86 -3.72
CA GLN A 3 -6.69 49.50 -3.42
C GLN A 3 -5.64 49.55 -2.31
N ASP A 4 -5.92 48.87 -1.20
CA ASP A 4 -5.01 48.72 -0.06
C ASP A 4 -3.67 48.12 -0.51
N LYS A 5 -2.69 48.99 -0.71
CA LYS A 5 -1.28 48.63 -0.90
C LYS A 5 -0.79 47.96 0.38
N GLN A 6 -0.52 46.65 0.31
CA GLN A 6 0.25 45.94 1.33
C GLN A 6 1.59 46.65 1.54
N LYS A 7 1.71 47.36 2.66
CA LYS A 7 2.97 47.97 3.09
C LYS A 7 3.81 46.89 3.77
N PHE A 8 4.89 46.48 3.12
CA PHE A 8 5.90 45.64 3.76
C PHE A 8 6.75 46.51 4.70
N ILE A 9 6.66 46.26 5.99
CA ILE A 9 7.57 46.83 6.98
C ILE A 9 8.77 45.91 7.05
N VAL A 10 9.86 46.28 6.36
CA VAL A 10 11.15 45.61 6.50
C VAL A 10 11.71 46.00 7.87
N LYS A 11 11.66 45.07 8.83
CA LYS A 11 12.14 45.33 10.20
C LYS A 11 13.66 45.40 10.25
N GLU A 12 14.34 44.55 9.47
CA GLU A 12 15.80 44.43 9.45
C GLU A 12 16.26 44.01 8.05
N ILE A 13 17.37 44.60 7.60
CA ILE A 13 18.10 44.22 6.37
C ILE A 13 19.41 43.58 6.85
N TYR A 14 19.72 42.38 6.36
CA TYR A 14 20.95 41.68 6.71
C TYR A 14 21.95 41.79 5.55
N ASP A 15 23.20 42.13 5.88
CA ASP A 15 24.30 42.24 4.90
C ASP A 15 24.70 40.88 4.31
N TYR A 16 24.40 39.79 5.03
CA TYR A 16 24.59 38.41 4.59
C TYR A 16 23.31 37.63 4.80
N PRO A 17 22.93 36.73 3.87
CA PRO A 17 21.76 35.89 4.06
C PRO A 17 21.89 35.11 5.36
N LYS A 18 20.87 35.19 6.21
CA LYS A 18 20.80 34.33 7.41
C LYS A 18 21.05 32.88 6.99
N PRO A 19 21.81 32.10 7.78
CA PRO A 19 21.95 30.68 7.54
C PRO A 19 20.56 30.08 7.34
N LYS A 20 20.38 29.43 6.19
CA LYS A 20 19.10 28.82 5.83
C LYS A 20 18.92 27.65 6.77
N ASP A 21 18.08 27.81 7.79
CA ASP A 21 17.70 26.71 8.67
C ASP A 21 16.68 25.85 7.92
N ASP A 22 17.18 25.12 6.91
CA ASP A 22 16.37 24.21 6.12
C ASP A 22 16.09 22.97 6.96
N LYS A 23 14.95 22.96 7.65
CA LYS A 23 14.44 21.80 8.40
C LYS A 23 14.24 20.55 7.52
N ARG A 24 14.48 20.61 6.19
CA ARG A 24 14.62 19.41 5.33
C ARG A 24 15.91 18.63 5.60
N SER A 25 16.92 19.26 6.19
CA SER A 25 18.19 18.62 6.58
C SER A 25 18.05 17.70 7.81
N GLU A 26 16.97 17.83 8.59
CA GLU A 26 16.58 16.89 9.64
C GLU A 26 15.86 15.63 9.09
N GLY A 27 15.87 15.42 7.76
CA GLY A 27 15.16 14.37 7.05
C GLY A 27 15.76 12.96 7.18
N LYS A 28 15.63 12.31 8.34
CA LYS A 28 16.24 10.98 8.60
C LYS A 28 15.41 9.73 8.24
N ASN A 29 14.18 9.84 7.72
CA ASN A 29 13.35 8.63 7.42
C ASN A 29 13.15 8.33 5.93
N HIS A 30 13.00 9.34 5.07
CA HIS A 30 12.65 9.11 3.66
C HIS A 30 13.78 8.45 2.87
N ASN A 31 15.01 8.92 3.07
CA ASN A 31 16.19 8.30 2.46
C ASN A 31 16.36 6.85 2.93
N LEU A 32 16.02 6.55 4.18
CA LEU A 32 16.23 5.22 4.76
C LEU A 32 15.30 4.14 4.16
N TYR A 33 14.03 4.46 3.87
CA TYR A 33 13.16 3.53 3.13
C TYR A 33 13.72 3.23 1.74
N ILE A 34 14.17 4.28 1.04
CA ILE A 34 14.73 4.14 -0.31
C ILE A 34 16.01 3.31 -0.24
N THR A 35 16.89 3.56 0.73
CA THR A 35 18.12 2.79 0.92
C THR A 35 17.82 1.33 1.22
N LEU A 36 16.96 1.02 2.20
CA LEU A 36 16.61 -0.38 2.50
C LEU A 36 15.97 -1.09 1.30
N PHE A 37 15.05 -0.40 0.60
CA PHE A 37 14.43 -0.93 -0.62
C PHE A 37 15.47 -1.18 -1.72
N GLU A 38 16.38 -0.25 -1.94
CA GLU A 38 17.48 -0.36 -2.90
C GLU A 38 18.34 -1.61 -2.62
N SER A 39 18.79 -1.75 -1.37
CA SER A 39 19.62 -2.86 -0.90
C SER A 39 18.97 -4.23 -1.07
N ILE A 40 17.70 -4.34 -0.68
CA ILE A 40 16.92 -5.58 -0.80
C ILE A 40 16.73 -5.93 -2.28
N LEU A 41 16.36 -4.94 -3.11
CA LEU A 41 16.15 -5.17 -4.54
C LEU A 41 17.45 -5.64 -5.22
N LEU A 42 18.58 -5.00 -4.92
CA LEU A 42 19.89 -5.39 -5.44
C LEU A 42 20.24 -6.84 -5.08
N LYS A 43 20.07 -7.23 -3.81
CA LYS A 43 20.28 -8.61 -3.36
C LYS A 43 19.41 -9.61 -4.09
N ILE A 44 18.13 -9.29 -4.32
CA ILE A 44 17.23 -10.16 -5.09
C ILE A 44 17.74 -10.37 -6.52
N PHE A 45 18.23 -9.32 -7.19
CA PHE A 45 18.82 -9.48 -8.53
C PHE A 45 20.10 -10.33 -8.51
N ILE A 46 20.97 -10.14 -7.52
CA ILE A 46 22.20 -10.93 -7.34
C ILE A 46 21.85 -12.41 -7.11
N GLU A 47 20.95 -12.71 -6.17
CA GLU A 47 20.54 -14.08 -5.83
C GLU A 47 19.86 -14.79 -7.00
N LYS A 48 19.02 -14.08 -7.77
CA LYS A 48 18.36 -14.63 -8.96
C LYS A 48 19.27 -14.70 -10.19
N ASN A 49 20.45 -14.09 -10.13
CA ASN A 49 21.43 -14.01 -11.22
C ASN A 49 20.80 -13.58 -12.56
N GLN A 50 19.97 -12.52 -12.49
CA GLN A 50 19.25 -11.97 -13.64
C GLN A 50 19.42 -10.46 -13.67
N THR A 51 19.37 -9.85 -14.85
CA THR A 51 19.35 -8.39 -15.00
C THR A 51 17.95 -7.84 -15.16
N THR A 52 16.96 -8.70 -15.38
CA THR A 52 15.55 -8.32 -15.53
C THR A 52 14.70 -9.21 -14.66
N LEU A 53 13.85 -8.61 -13.83
CA LEU A 53 12.90 -9.31 -12.98
C LEU A 53 11.50 -8.73 -13.18
N ASN A 54 10.53 -9.63 -13.14
CA ASN A 54 9.12 -9.31 -13.37
C ASN A 54 8.31 -9.66 -12.12
N PHE A 55 7.50 -8.72 -11.64
CA PHE A 55 6.70 -8.90 -10.43
C PHE A 55 5.32 -8.29 -10.61
N THR A 56 4.25 -9.00 -10.23
CA THR A 56 3.03 -8.31 -9.83
C THR A 56 3.31 -7.42 -8.61
N LYS A 57 2.45 -6.43 -8.33
CA LYS A 57 2.63 -5.55 -7.15
C LYS A 57 2.79 -6.35 -5.86
N ARG A 58 1.96 -7.39 -5.72
CA ARG A 58 1.96 -8.28 -4.57
C ARG A 58 3.26 -9.05 -4.45
N GLU A 59 3.69 -9.71 -5.52
CA GLU A 59 4.95 -10.47 -5.53
C GLU A 59 6.13 -9.57 -5.20
N LEU A 60 6.15 -8.32 -5.70
CA LEU A 60 7.18 -7.37 -5.32
C LEU A 60 7.12 -7.09 -3.81
N TRP A 61 5.94 -6.82 -3.24
CA TRP A 61 5.83 -6.58 -1.80
C TRP A 61 6.24 -7.79 -0.95
N GLU A 62 5.92 -9.01 -1.38
CA GLU A 62 6.33 -10.26 -0.72
C GLU A 62 7.85 -10.44 -0.80
N GLU A 63 8.43 -10.29 -1.99
CA GLU A 63 9.88 -10.39 -2.23
C GLU A 63 10.67 -9.34 -1.46
N MET A 64 10.13 -8.13 -1.31
CA MET A 64 10.73 -7.06 -0.51
C MET A 64 10.53 -7.25 1.01
N GLY A 65 9.78 -8.26 1.46
CA GLY A 65 9.46 -8.49 2.87
C GLY A 65 8.52 -7.44 3.48
N MET A 66 7.71 -6.77 2.66
CA MET A 66 6.80 -5.71 3.08
C MET A 66 5.43 -6.24 3.53
N ILE A 67 5.07 -7.46 3.10
CA ILE A 67 3.82 -8.14 3.44
C ILE A 67 4.09 -9.62 3.74
N ASN A 68 3.15 -10.26 4.44
CA ASN A 68 3.18 -11.69 4.72
C ASN A 68 2.05 -12.44 3.97
N LYS A 69 1.95 -13.75 4.19
CA LYS A 69 0.93 -14.63 3.57
C LYS A 69 -0.52 -14.20 3.87
N ASN A 70 -0.77 -13.58 5.02
CA ASN A 70 -2.11 -13.17 5.45
C ASN A 70 -2.62 -11.94 4.67
N TYR A 71 -1.74 -11.16 4.05
CA TYR A 71 -2.13 -10.01 3.23
C TYR A 71 -3.08 -10.41 2.09
N SER A 72 -2.83 -11.56 1.46
CA SER A 72 -3.67 -12.06 0.37
C SER A 72 -4.94 -12.73 0.87
N TYR A 73 -4.82 -13.45 1.98
CA TYR A 73 -5.90 -14.22 2.57
C TYR A 73 -6.99 -13.33 3.17
N GLY A 74 -6.61 -12.20 3.81
CA GLY A 74 -7.52 -11.47 4.69
C GLY A 74 -8.51 -10.52 4.02
N TYR A 75 -8.27 -10.07 2.79
CA TYR A 75 -9.12 -9.06 2.16
C TYR A 75 -10.46 -9.65 1.71
N ASN A 76 -11.56 -9.22 2.35
CA ASN A 76 -12.93 -9.73 2.12
C ASN A 76 -13.11 -11.24 2.35
N ASN A 77 -12.28 -11.84 3.21
CA ASN A 77 -12.44 -13.24 3.61
C ASN A 77 -13.20 -13.33 4.95
N PRO A 78 -14.39 -13.96 5.00
CA PRO A 78 -15.13 -14.15 6.25
C PRO A 78 -14.36 -14.91 7.32
N GLU A 79 -13.55 -15.91 6.93
CA GLU A 79 -12.77 -16.71 7.89
C GLU A 79 -11.70 -15.87 8.58
N PHE A 80 -11.06 -14.96 7.85
CA PHE A 80 -10.09 -14.02 8.41
C PHE A 80 -10.73 -13.06 9.42
N LEU A 81 -11.96 -12.59 9.14
CA LEU A 81 -12.72 -11.80 10.12
C LEU A 81 -13.00 -12.62 11.37
N SER A 82 -13.42 -13.89 11.23
CA SER A 82 -13.68 -14.78 12.37
C SER A 82 -12.42 -15.04 13.19
N GLU A 83 -11.27 -15.24 12.55
CA GLU A 83 -9.97 -15.39 13.22
C GLU A 83 -9.61 -14.15 14.04
N LEU A 84 -9.71 -12.95 13.44
CA LEU A 84 -9.44 -11.70 14.15
C LEU A 84 -10.43 -11.47 15.31
N GLN A 85 -11.70 -11.87 15.13
CA GLN A 85 -12.73 -11.74 16.15
C GLN A 85 -12.56 -12.72 17.32
N HIS A 86 -11.91 -13.86 17.09
CA HIS A 86 -11.55 -14.78 18.17
C HIS A 86 -10.59 -14.12 19.16
N ASN A 87 -9.62 -13.35 18.67
CA ASN A 87 -8.66 -12.62 19.51
C ASN A 87 -9.18 -11.26 19.97
N ASN A 88 -10.11 -10.64 19.23
CA ASN A 88 -10.74 -9.38 19.62
C ASN A 88 -12.16 -9.23 19.00
N ASN A 89 -13.20 -9.51 19.80
CA ASN A 89 -14.60 -9.50 19.36
C ASN A 89 -15.12 -8.11 18.89
N LYS A 90 -14.40 -7.03 19.21
CA LYS A 90 -14.71 -5.66 18.80
C LYS A 90 -14.28 -5.38 17.35
N VAL A 91 -13.46 -6.25 16.74
CA VAL A 91 -13.10 -6.18 15.32
C VAL A 91 -14.34 -6.34 14.44
N LYS A 92 -14.41 -5.53 13.38
CA LYS A 92 -15.51 -5.47 12.41
C LYS A 92 -14.94 -5.36 11.01
N GLN A 93 -15.70 -5.74 9.98
CA GLN A 93 -15.23 -5.73 8.59
C GLN A 93 -14.69 -4.36 8.14
N TRP A 94 -15.30 -3.26 8.60
CA TRP A 94 -14.82 -1.92 8.22
C TRP A 94 -13.42 -1.62 8.77
N HIS A 95 -13.05 -2.17 9.93
CA HIS A 95 -11.70 -2.05 10.47
C HIS A 95 -10.67 -2.76 9.58
N ILE A 96 -11.02 -3.96 9.10
CA ILE A 96 -10.19 -4.76 8.18
C ILE A 96 -10.00 -4.01 6.87
N ASN A 97 -11.10 -3.54 6.27
CA ASN A 97 -11.06 -2.77 5.02
C ASN A 97 -10.18 -1.53 5.17
N LYS A 98 -10.32 -0.80 6.29
CA LYS A 98 -9.50 0.38 6.60
C LYS A 98 -8.01 0.05 6.71
N GLY A 99 -7.68 -1.04 7.42
CA GLY A 99 -6.30 -1.53 7.56
C GLY A 99 -5.68 -1.86 6.21
N PHE A 100 -6.38 -2.65 5.39
CA PHE A 100 -5.94 -3.00 4.03
C PHE A 100 -5.79 -1.77 3.12
N ASP A 101 -6.74 -0.85 3.12
CA ASP A 101 -6.68 0.35 2.29
C ASP A 101 -5.51 1.26 2.68
N ASN A 102 -5.30 1.45 4.00
CA ASN A 102 -4.20 2.24 4.53
C ASN A 102 -2.84 1.61 4.20
N SER A 103 -2.71 0.30 4.41
CA SER A 103 -1.50 -0.47 4.08
C SER A 103 -1.23 -0.43 2.57
N LYS A 104 -2.23 -0.73 1.74
CA LYS A 104 -2.10 -0.69 0.28
C LYS A 104 -1.62 0.68 -0.21
N LYS A 105 -2.16 1.77 0.34
CA LYS A 105 -1.71 3.12 -0.02
C LYS A 105 -0.24 3.33 0.32
N GLU A 106 0.17 3.01 1.55
CA GLU A 106 1.55 3.18 2.02
C GLU A 106 2.55 2.33 1.22
N LEU A 107 2.22 1.05 1.00
CA LEU A 107 3.03 0.12 0.22
C LEU A 107 3.22 0.64 -1.23
N ASN A 108 2.15 1.08 -1.89
CA ASN A 108 2.25 1.70 -3.22
C ASN A 108 3.13 2.96 -3.21
N ASP A 109 2.97 3.83 -2.22
CA ASP A 109 3.75 5.07 -2.11
C ASP A 109 5.23 4.81 -1.86
N ILE A 110 5.58 3.82 -1.04
CA ILE A 110 6.97 3.43 -0.78
C ILE A 110 7.58 2.80 -2.03
N THR A 111 6.92 1.81 -2.62
CA THR A 111 7.40 1.14 -3.84
C THR A 111 7.62 2.13 -4.97
N ARG A 112 6.62 2.97 -5.26
CA ARG A 112 6.71 3.96 -6.34
C ARG A 112 7.87 4.93 -6.12
N ARG A 113 7.99 5.52 -4.92
CA ARG A 113 9.07 6.47 -4.62
C ARG A 113 10.46 5.84 -4.70
N ALA A 114 10.61 4.60 -4.22
CA ALA A 114 11.88 3.89 -4.30
C ALA A 114 12.27 3.61 -5.76
N LEU A 115 11.37 3.03 -6.55
CA LEU A 115 11.62 2.74 -7.96
C LEU A 115 11.90 4.02 -8.78
N GLU A 116 11.13 5.10 -8.58
CA GLU A 116 11.38 6.40 -9.21
C GLU A 116 12.75 6.96 -8.84
N ASN A 117 13.18 6.83 -7.59
CA ASN A 117 14.49 7.29 -7.14
C ASN A 117 15.63 6.54 -7.83
N LEU A 118 15.55 5.20 -7.85
CA LEU A 118 16.52 4.33 -8.49
C LEU A 118 16.61 4.57 -10.00
N GLN A 119 15.45 4.75 -10.65
CA GLN A 119 15.40 5.07 -12.07
C GLN A 119 15.99 6.46 -12.39
N ARG A 120 15.71 7.46 -11.56
CA ARG A 120 16.31 8.80 -11.70
C ARG A 120 17.83 8.75 -11.59
N ARG A 121 18.36 7.88 -10.72
CA ARG A 121 19.80 7.61 -10.56
C ARG A 121 20.40 6.67 -11.63
N LYS A 122 19.59 6.21 -12.61
CA LYS A 122 20.01 5.30 -13.69
C LYS A 122 20.54 3.95 -13.20
N LEU A 123 20.09 3.51 -12.02
CA LEU A 123 20.42 2.20 -11.46
C LEU A 123 19.49 1.11 -12.02
N ILE A 124 18.25 1.49 -12.29
CA ILE A 124 17.25 0.63 -12.90
C ILE A 124 16.49 1.36 -14.01
N CYS A 125 15.78 0.60 -14.83
CA CYS A 125 14.63 1.04 -15.59
C CYS A 125 13.44 0.18 -15.14
N TYR A 126 12.32 0.79 -14.76
CA TYR A 126 11.10 0.05 -14.43
C TYR A 126 9.91 0.50 -15.29
N ARG A 127 9.05 -0.45 -15.64
CA ARG A 127 7.82 -0.24 -16.42
C ARG A 127 6.65 -0.96 -15.78
N ASP A 128 5.43 -0.46 -16.00
CA ASP A 128 4.17 -1.12 -15.64
C ASP A 128 3.62 -1.79 -16.92
N ASP A 129 4.06 -3.03 -17.16
CA ASP A 129 3.76 -3.77 -18.38
C ASP A 129 2.38 -4.45 -18.25
N ILE A 130 1.62 -4.42 -19.35
CA ILE A 130 0.31 -5.09 -19.46
C ILE A 130 0.54 -6.49 -20.02
N ILE A 131 -0.02 -7.51 -19.35
CA ILE A 131 0.03 -8.89 -19.82
C ILE A 131 -1.39 -9.36 -20.14
N ILE A 132 -1.56 -9.93 -21.33
CA ILE A 132 -2.79 -10.62 -21.74
C ILE A 132 -2.56 -12.13 -21.64
N ALA A 133 -3.53 -12.84 -21.06
CA ALA A 133 -3.41 -14.26 -20.79
C ALA A 133 -4.67 -15.03 -21.15
N ARG A 134 -4.46 -16.30 -21.48
CA ARG A 134 -5.49 -17.30 -21.74
C ARG A 134 -5.56 -18.28 -20.57
N LYS A 135 -6.73 -18.89 -20.38
CA LYS A 135 -6.97 -19.90 -19.33
C LYS A 135 -6.19 -21.20 -19.57
N ASP A 136 -5.69 -21.43 -20.78
CA ASP A 136 -4.81 -22.55 -21.13
C ASP A 136 -3.35 -22.34 -20.67
N GLY A 137 -3.07 -21.23 -19.96
CA GLY A 137 -1.76 -20.91 -19.42
C GLY A 137 -0.87 -20.12 -20.37
N LYS A 138 -1.31 -19.84 -21.61
CA LYS A 138 -0.54 -18.98 -22.53
C LYS A 138 -0.69 -17.51 -22.16
N TYR A 139 0.42 -16.81 -22.07
CA TYR A 139 0.48 -15.37 -21.78
C TYR A 139 1.38 -14.65 -22.77
N PHE A 140 1.05 -13.38 -23.04
CA PHE A 140 1.80 -12.51 -23.93
C PHE A 140 1.94 -11.13 -23.30
N GLU A 141 3.16 -10.60 -23.34
CA GLU A 141 3.41 -9.21 -22.99
C GLU A 141 2.88 -8.31 -24.09
N VAL A 142 2.04 -7.35 -23.69
CA VAL A 142 1.52 -6.32 -24.58
C VAL A 142 2.62 -5.27 -24.73
N SER A 143 3.34 -5.34 -25.85
CA SER A 143 4.51 -4.49 -26.11
C SER A 143 4.36 -3.61 -27.35
N LEU A 144 3.36 -3.86 -28.20
CA LEU A 144 3.09 -3.07 -29.40
C LEU A 144 1.96 -2.07 -29.16
N ASP A 145 2.12 -0.85 -29.69
CA ASP A 145 1.17 0.26 -29.52
C ASP A 145 -0.27 -0.13 -29.89
N TRP A 146 -0.46 -0.86 -30.99
CA TRP A 146 -1.79 -1.31 -31.42
C TRP A 146 -2.42 -2.31 -30.42
N GLN A 147 -1.62 -3.13 -29.74
CA GLN A 147 -2.14 -4.05 -28.72
C GLN A 147 -2.56 -3.27 -27.47
N ILE A 148 -1.77 -2.26 -27.08
CA ILE A 148 -2.09 -1.34 -25.99
C ILE A 148 -3.39 -0.61 -26.30
N GLU A 149 -3.54 -0.08 -27.51
CA GLU A 149 -4.75 0.58 -27.98
C GLU A 149 -5.98 -0.33 -27.85
N LYS A 150 -5.88 -1.60 -28.25
CA LYS A 150 -6.98 -2.56 -28.15
C LYS A 150 -7.35 -2.91 -26.71
N VAL A 151 -6.36 -3.00 -25.82
CA VAL A 151 -6.62 -3.16 -24.37
C VAL A 151 -7.33 -1.92 -23.84
N LEU A 152 -6.85 -0.71 -24.16
CA LEU A 152 -7.48 0.54 -23.74
C LEU A 152 -8.91 0.66 -24.26
N GLN A 153 -9.17 0.26 -25.50
CA GLN A 153 -10.51 0.21 -26.07
C GLN A 153 -11.43 -0.68 -25.22
N CYS A 154 -10.99 -1.90 -24.88
CA CYS A 154 -11.77 -2.82 -24.05
C CYS A 154 -12.05 -2.25 -22.64
N GLU A 155 -11.05 -1.63 -22.01
CA GLU A 155 -11.19 -0.99 -20.69
C GLU A 155 -12.16 0.21 -20.74
N TYR A 156 -12.03 1.06 -21.77
CA TYR A 156 -12.88 2.22 -22.00
C TYR A 156 -14.34 1.82 -22.22
N GLU A 157 -14.61 0.90 -23.15
CA GLU A 157 -15.97 0.44 -23.43
C GLU A 157 -16.60 -0.22 -22.19
N ALA A 158 -15.84 -1.02 -21.44
CA ALA A 158 -16.35 -1.65 -20.22
C ALA A 158 -16.71 -0.63 -19.12
N LEU A 159 -15.94 0.46 -18.99
CA LEU A 159 -16.27 1.56 -18.08
C LEU A 159 -17.56 2.28 -18.50
N HIS A 160 -17.64 2.65 -19.78
CA HIS A 160 -18.77 3.43 -20.29
C HIS A 160 -20.08 2.64 -20.36
N GLU A 161 -20.03 1.33 -20.64
CA GLU A 161 -21.22 0.47 -20.55
C GLU A 161 -21.73 0.31 -19.11
N LEU A 162 -20.85 0.47 -18.10
CA LEU A 162 -21.26 0.55 -16.70
C LEU A 162 -21.71 1.95 -16.27
N GLY A 163 -21.68 2.93 -17.18
CA GLY A 163 -22.01 4.32 -16.89
C GLY A 163 -20.99 5.02 -15.98
N CYS A 164 -19.72 4.59 -16.01
CA CYS A 164 -18.64 5.15 -15.22
C CYS A 164 -17.56 5.75 -16.14
N ASN A 165 -16.96 6.87 -15.74
CA ASN A 165 -15.87 7.52 -16.46
C ASN A 165 -14.49 7.03 -16.01
N ASN A 166 -14.41 6.40 -14.83
CA ASN A 166 -13.16 5.92 -14.26
C ASN A 166 -13.42 4.82 -13.20
N LEU A 167 -12.35 4.13 -12.78
CA LEU A 167 -12.45 3.05 -11.79
C LEU A 167 -12.88 3.51 -10.39
N LYS A 168 -12.67 4.78 -10.02
CA LYS A 168 -13.16 5.27 -8.72
C LYS A 168 -14.69 5.31 -8.70
N GLU A 169 -15.31 5.74 -9.78
CA GLU A 169 -16.76 5.72 -9.94
C GLU A 169 -17.32 4.29 -9.90
N VAL A 170 -16.58 3.30 -10.41
CA VAL A 170 -16.95 1.88 -10.27
C VAL A 170 -16.88 1.42 -8.80
N ILE A 171 -15.83 1.81 -8.07
CA ILE A 171 -15.61 1.42 -6.67
C ILE A 171 -16.66 2.04 -5.73
N PHE A 172 -16.96 3.32 -5.93
CA PHE A 172 -17.88 4.08 -5.07
C PHE A 172 -19.31 4.12 -5.62
N ASN A 173 -19.64 3.28 -6.62
CA ASN A 173 -20.98 3.25 -7.18
C ASN A 173 -21.99 2.70 -6.17
N HIS A 174 -23.11 3.40 -5.97
CA HIS A 174 -24.19 2.94 -5.09
C HIS A 174 -25.08 1.86 -5.75
N ASN A 175 -25.02 1.68 -7.07
CA ASN A 175 -25.75 0.63 -7.77
C ASN A 175 -25.08 -0.73 -7.54
N LYS A 176 -25.77 -1.65 -6.85
CA LYS A 176 -25.28 -3.00 -6.54
C LYS A 176 -24.87 -3.84 -7.77
N LYS A 177 -25.34 -3.48 -8.97
CA LYS A 177 -24.95 -4.15 -10.23
C LYS A 177 -23.61 -3.65 -10.78
N VAL A 178 -23.14 -2.48 -10.36
CA VAL A 178 -21.85 -1.89 -10.75
C VAL A 178 -20.85 -2.17 -9.65
N SER A 179 -19.81 -2.94 -9.98
CA SER A 179 -18.75 -3.31 -9.06
C SER A 179 -17.45 -3.58 -9.83
N MET A 180 -16.32 -3.63 -9.14
CA MET A 180 -15.06 -4.07 -9.76
C MET A 180 -15.18 -5.45 -10.41
N LYS A 181 -15.98 -6.34 -9.81
CA LYS A 181 -16.25 -7.68 -10.35
C LYS A 181 -17.01 -7.64 -11.67
N SER A 182 -18.02 -6.77 -11.80
CA SER A 182 -18.76 -6.60 -13.05
C SER A 182 -17.90 -5.93 -14.12
N TYR A 183 -17.09 -4.95 -13.75
CA TYR A 183 -16.11 -4.31 -14.63
C TYR A 183 -15.13 -5.32 -15.22
N TYR A 184 -14.44 -6.10 -14.38
CA TYR A 184 -13.47 -7.09 -14.87
C TYR A 184 -14.14 -8.11 -15.79
N ARG A 185 -15.32 -8.63 -15.44
CA ARG A 185 -16.07 -9.55 -16.29
C ARG A 185 -16.42 -8.98 -17.66
N LEU A 186 -16.76 -7.70 -17.73
CA LEU A 186 -17.14 -7.05 -18.99
C LEU A 186 -15.91 -6.77 -19.86
N ARG A 187 -14.86 -6.21 -19.25
CA ARG A 187 -13.55 -5.99 -19.89
C ARG A 187 -13.00 -7.30 -20.46
N ASP A 188 -12.99 -8.36 -19.67
CA ASP A 188 -12.43 -9.66 -20.05
C ASP A 188 -13.24 -10.33 -21.17
N ARG A 189 -14.56 -10.14 -21.20
CA ARG A 189 -15.40 -10.57 -22.32
C ARG A 189 -15.03 -9.84 -23.61
N LYS A 190 -14.95 -8.51 -23.57
CA LYS A 190 -14.56 -7.68 -24.72
C LYS A 190 -13.17 -8.03 -25.23
N LEU A 191 -12.23 -8.25 -24.32
CA LEU A 191 -10.89 -8.70 -24.65
C LEU A 191 -10.89 -10.04 -25.39
N LYS A 192 -11.72 -10.97 -24.93
CA LYS A 192 -11.87 -12.29 -25.54
C LYS A 192 -12.46 -12.19 -26.94
N ASP A 193 -13.49 -11.38 -27.11
CA ASP A 193 -14.16 -11.19 -28.40
C ASP A 193 -13.24 -10.51 -29.43
N LEU A 194 -12.41 -9.57 -28.98
CA LEU A 194 -11.56 -8.75 -29.87
C LEU A 194 -10.19 -9.38 -30.15
N LEU A 195 -9.55 -9.99 -29.15
CA LEU A 195 -8.17 -10.47 -29.23
C LEU A 195 -8.01 -11.96 -28.91
N GLY A 196 -9.06 -12.66 -28.49
CA GLY A 196 -9.00 -14.08 -28.13
C GLY A 196 -8.35 -14.39 -26.77
N PHE A 197 -8.15 -13.38 -25.92
CA PHE A 197 -7.54 -13.52 -24.58
C PHE A 197 -8.58 -13.48 -23.46
N ASP A 198 -8.35 -14.24 -22.40
CA ASP A 198 -9.34 -14.42 -21.33
C ASP A 198 -9.26 -13.35 -20.24
N PHE A 199 -8.06 -12.79 -19.96
CA PHE A 199 -7.91 -11.76 -18.93
C PHE A 199 -6.63 -10.94 -19.11
N ILE A 200 -6.61 -9.76 -18.47
CA ILE A 200 -5.44 -8.88 -18.34
C ILE A 200 -4.96 -8.86 -16.90
N TYR A 201 -3.63 -8.87 -16.72
CA TYR A 201 -2.99 -8.45 -15.47
C TYR A 201 -1.81 -7.51 -15.74
N ARG A 202 -1.37 -6.81 -14.69
CA ARG A 202 -0.28 -5.83 -14.75
C ARG A 202 0.90 -6.30 -13.91
N ARG A 203 2.12 -6.01 -14.36
CA ARG A 203 3.35 -6.34 -13.64
C ARG A 203 4.38 -5.22 -13.77
N TYR A 204 5.21 -5.08 -12.76
CA TYR A 204 6.46 -4.35 -12.88
C TYR A 204 7.47 -5.20 -13.63
N SER A 205 8.03 -4.65 -14.70
CA SER A 205 9.27 -5.14 -15.30
C SER A 205 10.39 -4.23 -14.85
N ILE A 206 11.35 -4.77 -14.12
CA ILE A 206 12.47 -4.02 -13.55
C ILE A 206 13.75 -4.55 -14.17
N ILE A 207 14.46 -3.67 -14.88
CA ILE A 207 15.74 -3.93 -15.52
C ILE A 207 16.82 -3.24 -14.70
N CYS A 208 17.76 -4.01 -14.17
CA CYS A 208 18.87 -3.52 -13.38
C CYS A 208 20.08 -3.21 -14.26
N ASN A 209 20.77 -2.10 -13.99
CA ASN A 209 22.06 -1.81 -14.60
C ASN A 209 23.08 -2.86 -14.12
N ARG A 210 23.81 -3.48 -15.05
CA ARG A 210 24.75 -4.56 -14.73
C ARG A 210 25.93 -4.10 -13.87
N GLU A 211 26.47 -2.91 -14.12
CA GLU A 211 27.55 -2.34 -13.29
C GLU A 211 27.11 -2.10 -11.84
N TYR A 212 25.80 -1.92 -11.63
CA TYR A 212 25.24 -1.76 -10.30
C TYR A 212 25.19 -3.08 -9.53
N LEU A 213 25.06 -4.23 -10.23
CA LEU A 213 25.07 -5.58 -9.65
C LEU A 213 26.45 -6.06 -9.20
N GLU A 214 27.51 -5.51 -9.79
CA GLU A 214 28.90 -5.89 -9.51
C GLU A 214 29.45 -5.25 -8.23
N LYS A 215 28.65 -4.46 -7.51
CA LYS A 215 29.02 -3.87 -6.22
C LYS A 215 28.88 -4.92 -5.12
N GLU A 216 29.97 -5.10 -4.36
CA GLU A 216 29.98 -5.97 -3.20
C GLU A 216 29.00 -5.46 -2.13
N TYR A 217 28.11 -6.33 -1.67
CA TYR A 217 27.06 -5.99 -0.70
C TYR A 217 26.99 -7.08 0.36
N ASP A 218 27.42 -6.77 1.58
CA ASP A 218 27.62 -7.76 2.66
C ASP A 218 26.43 -7.86 3.64
N GLU A 219 25.43 -6.99 3.52
CA GLU A 219 24.32 -7.03 4.49
C GLU A 219 23.41 -8.26 4.27
N ASN A 220 22.92 -8.82 5.36
CA ASN A 220 22.02 -9.97 5.37
C ASN A 220 20.62 -9.57 4.88
N LEU A 221 20.14 -10.21 3.80
CA LEU A 221 18.86 -9.93 3.17
C LEU A 221 17.67 -10.03 4.16
N SER A 222 17.67 -11.02 5.04
CA SER A 222 16.61 -11.21 6.04
C SER A 222 16.54 -10.03 7.03
N ILE A 223 17.70 -9.56 7.50
CA ILE A 223 17.79 -8.40 8.41
C ILE A 223 17.27 -7.14 7.71
N LEU A 224 17.61 -6.94 6.44
CA LEU A 224 17.12 -5.80 5.67
C LEU A 224 15.61 -5.82 5.50
N LYS A 225 15.04 -6.97 5.13
CA LYS A 225 13.58 -7.16 5.02
C LYS A 225 12.90 -6.85 6.35
N LYS A 226 13.38 -7.37 7.48
CA LYS A 226 12.84 -7.06 8.82
C LYS A 226 12.91 -5.57 9.14
N ASN A 227 14.03 -4.91 8.84
CA ASN A 227 14.18 -3.47 9.08
C ASN A 227 13.23 -2.62 8.22
N LEU A 228 13.04 -2.98 6.95
CA LEU A 228 12.08 -2.30 6.07
C LEU A 228 10.65 -2.51 6.57
N ASN A 229 10.30 -3.76 6.86
CA ASN A 229 8.99 -4.16 7.36
C ASN A 229 8.61 -3.39 8.62
N ARG A 230 9.50 -3.36 9.61
CA ARG A 230 9.24 -2.67 10.88
C ARG A 230 8.96 -1.19 10.69
N LYS A 231 9.72 -0.53 9.82
CA LYS A 231 9.51 0.90 9.52
C LYS A 231 8.14 1.15 8.89
N ILE A 232 7.73 0.30 7.94
CA ILE A 232 6.40 0.38 7.31
C ILE A 232 5.30 0.26 8.36
N ILE A 233 5.40 -0.74 9.23
CA ILE A 233 4.44 -0.97 10.33
C ILE A 233 4.39 0.25 11.25
N ASP A 234 5.54 0.77 11.70
CA ASP A 234 5.61 1.96 12.56
C ASP A 234 5.04 3.22 11.87
N SER A 235 5.17 3.34 10.55
CA SER A 235 4.53 4.41 9.75
C SER A 235 3.01 4.31 9.82
N LEU A 236 2.46 3.10 9.62
CA LEU A 236 1.03 2.83 9.62
C LEU A 236 0.42 2.94 11.02
N PHE A 237 1.15 2.59 12.07
CA PHE A 237 0.73 2.81 13.46
C PHE A 237 0.54 4.29 13.75
N ARG A 238 1.54 5.12 13.45
CA ARG A 238 1.45 6.59 13.60
C ARG A 238 0.34 7.18 12.75
N LYS A 239 0.09 6.62 11.57
CA LYS A 239 -1.03 7.04 10.71
C LYS A 239 -2.38 6.70 11.33
N SER A 240 -2.51 5.55 11.97
CA SER A 240 -3.74 5.15 12.67
C SER A 240 -4.03 6.07 13.86
N GLU A 241 -3.01 6.45 14.62
CA GLU A 241 -3.13 7.45 15.70
C GLU A 241 -3.57 8.82 15.16
N LYS A 242 -2.96 9.28 14.06
CA LYS A 242 -3.36 10.54 13.40
C LYS A 242 -4.78 10.49 12.84
N ASP A 243 -5.19 9.39 12.23
CA ASP A 243 -6.54 9.20 11.70
C ASP A 243 -7.58 9.27 12.83
N PHE A 244 -7.26 8.70 14.01
CA PHE A 244 -8.12 8.76 15.19
C PHE A 244 -8.25 10.18 15.74
N GLU A 245 -7.13 10.87 15.95
CA GLU A 245 -7.14 12.27 16.42
C GLU A 245 -7.88 13.18 15.44
N LYS A 246 -7.63 13.01 14.14
CA LYS A 246 -8.35 13.75 13.10
C LYS A 246 -9.86 13.47 13.15
N ASN A 247 -10.28 12.22 13.34
CA ASN A 247 -11.70 11.89 13.49
C ASN A 247 -12.34 12.62 14.68
N ARG A 248 -11.64 12.69 15.82
CA ARG A 248 -12.08 13.46 17.01
C ARG A 248 -12.19 14.95 16.72
N GLN A 249 -11.23 15.52 15.99
CA GLN A 249 -11.29 16.93 15.59
C GLN A 249 -12.41 17.21 14.59
N ASP A 250 -12.59 16.35 13.59
CA ASP A 250 -13.63 16.50 12.58
C ASP A 250 -15.03 16.40 13.21
N LEU A 251 -15.21 15.57 14.24
CA LEU A 251 -16.44 15.52 15.04
C LEU A 251 -16.71 16.83 15.78
N LYS A 252 -15.70 17.39 16.47
CA LYS A 252 -15.84 18.69 17.18
C LYS A 252 -16.24 19.82 16.23
N HIS A 253 -15.87 19.74 14.96
CA HIS A 253 -16.18 20.73 13.93
C HIS A 253 -17.36 20.34 13.03
N ASN A 254 -18.15 19.32 13.39
CA ASN A 254 -19.30 18.82 12.61
C ASN A 254 -18.98 18.48 11.14
N LYS A 255 -17.75 18.03 10.85
CA LYS A 255 -17.30 17.60 9.52
C LYS A 255 -17.58 16.13 9.23
N THR A 256 -17.91 15.35 10.26
CA THR A 256 -18.26 13.93 10.16
C THR A 256 -19.25 13.58 11.25
N ASN A 257 -20.10 12.58 11.00
CA ASN A 257 -21.00 11.99 12.00
C ASN A 257 -20.53 10.60 12.46
N PHE A 258 -19.43 10.10 11.89
CA PHE A 258 -18.88 8.78 12.23
C PHE A 258 -17.82 8.93 13.31
N ILE A 259 -17.98 8.18 14.41
CA ILE A 259 -17.07 8.18 15.56
C ILE A 259 -16.25 6.90 15.55
N TYR A 260 -14.92 7.04 15.53
CA TYR A 260 -14.04 5.90 15.74
C TYR A 260 -14.13 5.44 17.20
N PRO A 261 -14.25 4.13 17.46
CA PRO A 261 -14.28 3.60 18.82
C PRO A 261 -12.94 3.84 19.52
N ASN A 262 -12.92 3.88 20.86
CA ASN A 262 -11.71 4.21 21.62
C ASN A 262 -10.54 3.23 21.36
N ASN A 263 -10.87 1.97 21.10
CA ASN A 263 -9.91 0.91 20.76
C ASN A 263 -9.54 0.88 19.25
N TYR A 264 -9.93 1.88 18.46
CA TYR A 264 -9.64 1.91 17.03
C TYR A 264 -8.14 1.76 16.74
N VAL A 265 -7.29 2.46 17.49
CA VAL A 265 -5.84 2.44 17.28
C VAL A 265 -5.27 1.04 17.53
N GLU A 266 -5.69 0.38 18.61
CA GLU A 266 -5.27 -1.00 18.95
C GLU A 266 -5.75 -2.00 17.90
N ILE A 267 -7.02 -1.92 17.50
CA ILE A 267 -7.56 -2.77 16.42
C ILE A 267 -6.77 -2.57 15.12
N GLN A 268 -6.45 -1.33 14.75
CA GLN A 268 -5.65 -1.09 13.55
C GLN A 268 -4.24 -1.64 13.69
N LYS A 269 -3.60 -1.46 14.85
CA LYS A 269 -2.28 -2.05 15.13
C LYS A 269 -2.32 -3.56 14.97
N TYR A 270 -3.33 -4.22 15.53
CA TYR A 270 -3.52 -5.67 15.38
C TYR A 270 -3.61 -6.11 13.92
N ILE A 271 -4.53 -5.50 13.17
CA ILE A 271 -4.78 -5.85 11.77
C ILE A 271 -3.51 -5.63 10.93
N ILE A 272 -2.83 -4.50 11.12
CA ILE A 272 -1.58 -4.17 10.42
C ILE A 272 -0.50 -5.22 10.72
N THR A 273 -0.29 -5.57 11.99
CA THR A 273 0.67 -6.62 12.38
C THR A 273 0.33 -7.94 11.72
N LYS A 274 -0.93 -8.38 11.81
CA LYS A 274 -1.38 -9.67 11.26
C LYS A 274 -1.14 -9.79 9.75
N ILE A 275 -1.32 -8.72 8.98
CA ILE A 275 -1.21 -8.74 7.51
C ILE A 275 0.17 -8.34 6.97
N LEU A 276 1.01 -7.64 7.75
CA LEU A 276 2.29 -7.12 7.27
C LEU A 276 3.50 -7.74 7.95
N ASP A 277 3.43 -8.05 9.25
CA ASP A 277 4.62 -8.47 9.98
C ASP A 277 5.14 -9.80 9.43
N ILE A 278 6.43 -9.85 9.12
CA ILE A 278 7.07 -11.06 8.58
C ILE A 278 7.67 -11.93 9.68
N ASP A 279 7.61 -11.48 10.94
CA ASP A 279 8.02 -12.23 12.11
C ASP A 279 6.81 -12.91 12.76
N GLU A 280 6.64 -14.22 12.50
CA GLU A 280 5.49 -14.98 12.98
C GLU A 280 5.42 -15.04 14.52
N GLU A 281 6.56 -15.00 15.21
CA GLU A 281 6.61 -14.99 16.68
C GLU A 281 6.01 -13.70 17.24
N LEU A 282 6.32 -12.54 16.63
CA LEU A 282 5.76 -11.26 17.05
C LEU A 282 4.26 -11.17 16.81
N ILE A 283 3.76 -11.78 15.72
CA ILE A 283 2.31 -11.88 15.48
C ILE A 283 1.66 -12.65 16.63
N GLN A 284 2.20 -13.81 16.98
CA GLN A 284 1.65 -14.65 18.03
C GLN A 284 1.67 -13.95 19.40
N CYS A 285 2.77 -13.29 19.77
CA CYS A 285 2.85 -12.53 21.02
C CYS A 285 1.80 -11.41 21.09
N PHE A 286 1.54 -10.73 19.96
CA PHE A 286 0.52 -9.68 19.91
C PHE A 286 -0.89 -10.25 20.07
N GLU A 287 -1.17 -11.42 19.50
CA GLU A 287 -2.45 -12.12 19.63
C GLU A 287 -2.71 -12.58 21.07
N GLU A 288 -1.69 -13.14 21.72
CA GLU A 288 -1.77 -13.54 23.12
C GLU A 288 -2.03 -12.35 24.04
N SER A 289 -1.35 -11.22 23.82
CA SER A 289 -1.57 -9.98 24.58
C SER A 289 -3.01 -9.48 24.47
N LEU A 290 -3.57 -9.44 23.25
CA LEU A 290 -4.96 -9.01 23.04
C LEU A 290 -5.98 -9.95 23.69
N ARG A 291 -5.72 -11.26 23.66
CA ARG A 291 -6.59 -12.24 24.29
C ARG A 291 -6.60 -12.06 25.81
N MET A 292 -5.43 -11.87 26.41
CA MET A 292 -5.30 -11.60 27.84
C MET A 292 -6.02 -10.31 28.26
N GLU A 293 -5.90 -9.23 27.48
CA GLU A 293 -6.64 -7.97 27.73
C GLU A 293 -8.16 -8.18 27.66
N ALA A 294 -8.65 -8.93 26.67
CA ALA A 294 -10.07 -9.22 26.54
C ALA A 294 -10.61 -10.11 27.68
N GLU A 295 -9.82 -11.09 28.13
CA GLU A 295 -10.14 -11.93 29.30
C GLU A 295 -10.20 -11.10 30.59
N MET A 296 -9.26 -10.17 30.78
CA MET A 296 -9.24 -9.26 31.94
C MET A 296 -10.45 -8.32 31.94
N GLU A 297 -10.79 -7.71 30.81
CA GLU A 297 -11.99 -6.86 30.70
C GLU A 297 -13.28 -7.62 31.02
N ALA A 298 -13.37 -8.90 30.64
CA ALA A 298 -14.53 -9.74 30.93
C ALA A 298 -14.65 -10.04 32.43
N LEU A 299 -13.53 -10.37 33.08
CA LEU A 299 -13.48 -10.63 34.53
C LEU A 299 -13.84 -9.39 35.36
N ASP A 300 -13.33 -8.22 34.97
CA ASP A 300 -13.69 -6.97 35.64
C ASP A 300 -15.19 -6.67 35.53
N MET A 301 -15.80 -6.88 34.35
CA MET A 301 -17.24 -6.70 34.19
C MET A 301 -18.07 -7.65 35.04
N GLU A 302 -17.63 -8.90 35.24
CA GLU A 302 -18.29 -9.85 36.13
C GLU A 302 -18.21 -9.40 37.59
N LEU A 303 -17.05 -8.94 38.05
CA LEU A 303 -16.80 -8.45 39.41
C LEU A 303 -17.60 -7.19 39.78
N PHE A 304 -17.85 -6.28 38.82
CA PHE A 304 -18.65 -5.07 39.04
C PHE A 304 -20.16 -5.27 38.82
N SER A 305 -20.58 -6.47 38.43
CA SER A 305 -21.99 -6.84 38.21
C SER A 305 -22.60 -7.71 39.33
N ALA A 306 -21.79 -8.11 40.31
CA ALA A 306 -22.15 -8.89 41.50
C ALA A 306 -22.30 -8.00 42.75
#